data_AF-A0A1M6YD33-F1
#
_entry.id   AF-A0A1M6YD33-F1
#
_cell.length_a   1.000
_cell.length_b   1.000
_cell.length_c   1.000
_cell.angle_alpha   90.00
_cell.angle_beta   90.00
_cell.angle_gamma   90.00
#
_symmetry.space_group_name_H-M   'P 1'
#
loop_
_entity.id
_entity.type
_entity.pdbx_description
1 polymer ?
#
loop_
_entity_poly.entity_id
_entity_poly.type
_entity_poly.pdbx_seq_one_letter_code
_entity_poly.pdbx_strand_id
1 'polypeptide(L)'
;MKNIIILCDGTGNEISENISNVLKFYRCLRKTDRTSPRQMVFYDPGVGTLARPNPWRKLAQDFTAILGLATGYGLDDKVLQAYLFLVRHYEPGDQIYLFGFSRGAYTVRVLAGLIHKVGLIAPEQANLAGSGLTAYKQFSSDGQHGLGFELKQLTDAGDADGPLAASKDDQAAQFARITSTSWPLIRFVGVWDTVASVIVPRPDRLYWPSLEELAYTLQNPSVQTFRQAISIDERRCMFRLKKWDDPQVYRHNRFNDVHSEPQDIRQVWFAGVHSDIGGGYPETESGLSKYPLLWMIDEAVAAGLKVNTSTVNQLAWGIQRKGSPFSYVAPNPEAMLHQSLHGAWWLLEFLPKSASYKEWPDRHAHFGFYIPDAEPRPIPEGALVHESVVIRRDDPNMNYRPINLPAKFETVKMPVRPAAAEGVDEEA
;
A
#
# COMPACT_ATOMS: atom_id res chain seq x y z
N MET A 1 -4.93 18.43 17.82
CA MET A 1 -3.91 17.70 17.06
C MET A 1 -3.87 16.24 17.51
N LYS A 2 -4.30 15.36 16.62
CA LYS A 2 -4.28 13.90 16.76
C LYS A 2 -3.71 13.26 15.49
N ASN A 3 -3.27 12.01 15.62
CA ASN A 3 -2.87 11.19 14.49
C ASN A 3 -4.07 10.34 14.06
N ILE A 4 -4.54 10.52 12.82
CA ILE A 4 -5.60 9.71 12.23
C ILE A 4 -4.95 8.68 11.30
N ILE A 5 -5.16 7.41 11.59
CA ILE A 5 -4.46 6.30 10.95
C ILE A 5 -5.48 5.42 10.24
N ILE A 6 -5.37 5.32 8.91
CA ILE A 6 -6.21 4.47 8.06
C ILE A 6 -5.40 3.24 7.69
N LEU A 7 -5.95 2.04 7.92
CA LEU A 7 -5.33 0.78 7.52
C LEU A 7 -6.30 -0.01 6.64
N CYS A 8 -5.91 -0.30 5.41
CA CYS A 8 -6.69 -1.11 4.47
C CYS A 8 -5.94 -2.41 4.14
N ASP A 9 -6.55 -3.55 4.45
CA ASP A 9 -5.94 -4.86 4.19
C ASP A 9 -6.19 -5.35 2.76
N GLY A 10 -5.33 -6.26 2.29
CA GLY A 10 -5.48 -6.98 1.04
C GLY A 10 -6.64 -7.97 1.08
N THR A 11 -7.10 -8.41 -0.09
CA THR A 11 -8.19 -9.38 -0.22
C THR A 11 -7.76 -10.78 0.20
N GLY A 12 -8.68 -11.55 0.81
CA GLY A 12 -8.42 -12.93 1.25
C GLY A 12 -7.74 -13.03 2.61
N ASN A 13 -7.40 -11.90 3.24
CA ASN A 13 -6.88 -11.87 4.60
C ASN A 13 -8.04 -11.90 5.60
N GLU A 14 -8.22 -13.03 6.27
CA GLU A 14 -9.21 -13.19 7.33
C GLU A 14 -8.70 -12.67 8.68
N ILE A 15 -9.62 -12.27 9.56
CA ILE A 15 -9.33 -12.04 11.00
C ILE A 15 -9.24 -13.40 11.74
N SER A 16 -8.77 -14.45 11.07
CA SER A 16 -8.65 -15.80 11.60
C SER A 16 -7.26 -16.36 11.27
N GLU A 17 -6.60 -16.93 12.29
CA GLU A 17 -5.29 -17.60 12.38
C GLU A 17 -4.08 -17.03 11.58
N ASN A 18 -4.23 -16.73 10.30
CA ASN A 18 -3.19 -16.21 9.40
C ASN A 18 -3.35 -14.71 9.19
N ILE A 19 -2.69 -13.92 10.02
CA ILE A 19 -2.88 -12.47 10.04
C ILE A 19 -1.88 -11.73 9.12
N SER A 20 -2.37 -10.72 8.42
CA SER A 20 -1.55 -9.82 7.61
C SER A 20 -0.66 -8.91 8.47
N ASN A 21 0.35 -8.32 7.86
CA ASN A 21 1.17 -7.28 8.45
C ASN A 21 0.38 -6.00 8.72
N VAL A 22 -0.69 -5.72 7.96
CA VAL A 22 -1.62 -4.61 8.25
C VAL A 22 -2.33 -4.85 9.58
N LEU A 23 -2.86 -6.06 9.80
CA LEU A 23 -3.54 -6.41 11.05
C LEU A 23 -2.56 -6.53 12.23
N LYS A 24 -1.36 -7.10 12.02
CA LYS A 24 -0.29 -7.09 13.03
C LYS A 24 0.06 -5.66 13.42
N PHE A 25 0.25 -4.77 12.44
CA PHE A 25 0.53 -3.36 12.68
C PHE A 25 -0.61 -2.65 13.41
N TYR A 26 -1.86 -2.86 13.00
CA TYR A 26 -3.04 -2.39 13.71
C TYR A 26 -3.01 -2.80 15.19
N ARG A 27 -2.63 -4.04 15.52
CA ARG A 27 -2.50 -4.51 16.91
C ARG A 27 -1.33 -3.88 17.66
N CYS A 28 -0.26 -3.53 16.97
CA CYS A 28 0.90 -2.84 17.54
C CYS A 28 0.61 -1.37 17.89
N LEU A 29 -0.31 -0.70 17.20
CA LEU A 29 -0.63 0.71 17.47
C LEU A 29 -1.22 0.92 18.88
N ARG A 30 -0.75 1.96 19.58
CA ARG A 30 -1.25 2.32 20.92
C ARG A 30 -2.51 3.19 20.83
N LYS A 31 -3.67 2.62 21.18
CA LYS A 31 -5.02 3.23 21.00
C LYS A 31 -5.68 3.64 22.31
N THR A 32 -4.89 4.01 23.31
CA THR A 32 -5.39 4.44 24.63
C THR A 32 -5.66 5.93 24.63
N ASP A 33 -6.62 6.42 25.42
CA ASP A 33 -6.85 7.87 25.60
C ASP A 33 -5.65 8.58 26.24
N ARG A 34 -4.75 7.84 26.89
CA ARG A 34 -3.47 8.34 27.44
C ARG A 34 -2.37 8.49 26.39
N THR A 35 -2.59 8.10 25.13
CA THR A 35 -1.59 8.27 24.06
C THR A 35 -1.58 9.75 23.63
N SER A 36 -0.40 10.38 23.61
CA SER A 36 -0.22 11.74 23.12
C SER A 36 0.84 11.79 22.00
N PRO A 37 0.51 12.34 20.81
CA PRO A 37 -0.83 12.74 20.36
C PRO A 37 -1.81 11.57 20.34
N ARG A 38 -3.12 11.83 20.51
CA ARG A 38 -4.15 10.79 20.44
C ARG A 38 -4.07 10.10 19.09
N GLN A 39 -4.17 8.77 19.07
CA GLN A 39 -4.17 7.99 17.84
C GLN A 39 -5.54 7.39 17.58
N MET A 40 -6.19 7.87 16.53
CA MET A 40 -7.48 7.39 16.07
C MET A 40 -7.26 6.45 14.89
N VAL A 41 -7.71 5.20 15.00
CA VAL A 41 -7.33 4.14 14.07
C VAL A 41 -8.56 3.55 13.41
N PHE A 42 -8.61 3.59 12.08
CA PHE A 42 -9.58 2.91 11.24
C PHE A 42 -8.92 1.69 10.59
N TYR A 43 -9.62 0.55 10.62
CA TYR A 43 -9.16 -0.68 9.99
C TYR A 43 -10.26 -1.24 9.09
N ASP A 44 -9.96 -1.37 7.81
CA ASP A 44 -10.80 -2.00 6.81
C ASP A 44 -10.29 -3.43 6.53
N PRO A 45 -11.06 -4.47 6.89
CA PRO A 45 -10.71 -5.84 6.58
C PRO A 45 -10.85 -6.09 5.06
N GLY A 46 -9.98 -6.92 4.49
CA GLY A 46 -10.04 -7.29 3.07
C GLY A 46 -11.42 -7.82 2.64
N VAL A 47 -11.75 -7.76 1.35
CA VAL A 47 -12.98 -8.42 0.86
C VAL A 47 -12.90 -9.94 1.07
N GLY A 48 -14.02 -10.56 1.49
CA GLY A 48 -14.15 -12.02 1.67
C GLY A 48 -14.06 -12.57 3.10
N THR A 49 -14.02 -11.73 4.14
CA THR A 49 -13.68 -12.08 5.53
C THR A 49 -14.70 -12.89 6.35
N LEU A 50 -15.70 -13.53 5.72
CA LEU A 50 -16.75 -14.26 6.44
C LEU A 50 -17.14 -15.57 5.74
N ALA A 51 -16.24 -16.56 5.73
CA ALA A 51 -16.62 -17.97 5.66
C ALA A 51 -15.39 -18.82 5.98
N ARG A 52 -15.49 -19.79 6.90
CA ARG A 52 -14.49 -20.86 7.02
C ARG A 52 -14.60 -21.81 5.82
N PRO A 53 -13.54 -22.04 5.03
CA PRO A 53 -13.59 -23.10 4.04
C PRO A 53 -12.37 -24.04 4.10
N ASN A 54 -12.58 -25.25 3.58
CA ASN A 54 -11.57 -26.26 3.35
C ASN A 54 -10.33 -25.72 2.57
N PRO A 55 -9.12 -26.27 2.78
CA PRO A 55 -7.89 -25.83 2.11
C PRO A 55 -7.98 -25.82 0.57
N TRP A 56 -8.62 -26.83 -0.02
CA TRP A 56 -8.85 -26.92 -1.48
C TRP A 56 -9.81 -25.85 -2.00
N ARG A 57 -10.77 -25.41 -1.18
CA ARG A 57 -11.66 -24.28 -1.51
C ARG A 57 -10.97 -22.94 -1.31
N LYS A 58 -10.00 -22.81 -0.41
CA LYS A 58 -9.23 -21.58 -0.20
C LYS A 58 -8.43 -21.18 -1.44
N LEU A 59 -7.67 -22.08 -2.06
CA LEU A 59 -6.95 -21.79 -3.31
C LEU A 59 -7.88 -21.41 -4.46
N ALA A 60 -9.01 -22.10 -4.59
CA ALA A 60 -10.02 -21.77 -5.58
C ALA A 60 -10.71 -20.43 -5.27
N GLN A 61 -10.98 -20.11 -4.00
CA GLN A 61 -11.58 -18.84 -3.56
C GLN A 61 -10.61 -17.69 -3.67
N ASP A 62 -9.33 -17.85 -3.36
CA ASP A 62 -8.30 -16.84 -3.56
C ASP A 62 -8.18 -16.52 -5.06
N PHE A 63 -8.11 -17.56 -5.90
CA PHE A 63 -8.15 -17.42 -7.36
C PHE A 63 -9.44 -16.74 -7.85
N THR A 64 -10.61 -17.16 -7.36
CA THR A 64 -11.93 -16.61 -7.76
C THR A 64 -12.17 -15.22 -7.19
N ALA A 65 -11.61 -14.85 -6.03
CA ALA A 65 -11.69 -13.51 -5.46
C ALA A 65 -10.72 -12.59 -6.21
N ILE A 66 -9.51 -13.04 -6.55
CA ILE A 66 -8.57 -12.24 -7.34
C ILE A 66 -9.11 -11.99 -8.76
N LEU A 67 -9.76 -12.98 -9.39
CA LEU A 67 -10.37 -12.83 -10.71
C LEU A 67 -11.79 -12.21 -10.70
N GLY A 68 -12.64 -12.55 -9.73
CA GLY A 68 -14.01 -12.03 -9.62
C GLY A 68 -14.08 -10.57 -9.20
N LEU A 69 -13.02 -10.06 -8.56
CA LEU A 69 -12.81 -8.65 -8.24
C LEU A 69 -11.99 -7.92 -9.32
N ALA A 70 -11.80 -8.54 -10.49
CA ALA A 70 -11.44 -7.86 -11.75
C ALA A 70 -12.60 -7.04 -12.33
N THR A 71 -13.63 -6.75 -11.52
CA THR A 71 -14.62 -5.72 -11.75
C THR A 71 -14.46 -4.79 -10.54
N GLY A 72 -14.40 -3.47 -10.70
CA GLY A 72 -14.12 -2.51 -9.61
C GLY A 72 -15.10 -2.51 -8.41
N TYR A 73 -15.92 -3.55 -8.26
CA TYR A 73 -16.87 -3.80 -7.19
C TYR A 73 -16.17 -3.88 -5.81
N GLY A 74 -16.45 -2.91 -4.95
CA GLY A 74 -15.96 -2.83 -3.57
C GLY A 74 -14.71 -1.98 -3.33
N LEU A 75 -13.96 -1.56 -4.36
CA LEU A 75 -12.88 -0.58 -4.17
C LEU A 75 -13.45 0.79 -3.79
N ASP A 76 -14.44 1.26 -4.54
CA ASP A 76 -15.09 2.55 -4.30
C ASP A 76 -15.68 2.61 -2.89
N ASP A 77 -16.33 1.55 -2.42
CA ASP A 77 -16.89 1.47 -1.08
C ASP A 77 -15.82 1.58 0.01
N LYS A 78 -14.68 0.90 -0.16
CA LYS A 78 -13.55 0.95 0.80
C LYS A 78 -12.94 2.34 0.86
N VAL A 79 -12.68 2.95 -0.30
CA VAL A 79 -12.17 4.33 -0.39
C VAL A 79 -13.16 5.29 0.26
N LEU A 80 -14.45 5.15 -0.03
CA LEU A 80 -15.51 6.01 0.49
C LEU A 80 -15.68 5.88 2.00
N GLN A 81 -15.62 4.67 2.56
CA GLN A 81 -15.69 4.46 4.01
C GLN A 81 -14.51 5.11 4.74
N ALA A 82 -13.28 4.92 4.23
CA ALA A 82 -12.10 5.55 4.80
C ALA A 82 -12.13 7.09 4.65
N TYR A 83 -12.59 7.59 3.50
CA TYR A 83 -12.77 9.02 3.25
C TYR A 83 -13.81 9.63 4.21
N LEU A 84 -14.97 8.98 4.39
CA LEU A 84 -16.00 9.42 5.33
C LEU A 84 -15.53 9.37 6.79
N PHE A 85 -14.65 8.43 7.13
CA PHE A 85 -14.00 8.42 8.43
C PHE A 85 -13.13 9.67 8.65
N LEU A 86 -12.34 10.05 7.65
CA LEU A 86 -11.55 11.29 7.69
C LEU A 86 -12.45 12.52 7.78
N VAL A 87 -13.48 12.62 6.94
CA VAL A 87 -14.46 13.73 6.94
C VAL A 87 -15.07 13.94 8.33
N ARG A 88 -15.42 12.86 9.05
CA ARG A 88 -16.07 12.95 10.36
C ARG A 88 -15.13 13.27 11.52
N HIS A 89 -13.84 13.01 11.37
CA HIS A 89 -12.90 13.02 12.49
C HIS A 89 -11.73 13.97 12.35
N TYR A 90 -11.42 14.42 11.13
CA TYR A 90 -10.33 15.34 10.88
C TYR A 90 -10.65 16.73 11.44
N GLU A 91 -9.70 17.29 12.20
CA GLU A 91 -9.70 18.69 12.61
C GLU A 91 -8.42 19.36 12.10
N PRO A 92 -8.45 20.68 11.81
CA PRO A 92 -7.25 21.41 11.38
C PRO A 92 -6.04 21.16 12.30
N GLY A 93 -4.92 20.77 11.70
CA GLY A 93 -3.67 20.45 12.40
C GLY A 93 -3.47 18.96 12.68
N ASP A 94 -4.49 18.12 12.51
CA ASP A 94 -4.32 16.67 12.62
C ASP A 94 -3.42 16.09 11.52
N GLN A 95 -2.80 14.95 11.80
CA GLN A 95 -1.86 14.28 10.90
C GLN A 95 -2.49 12.99 10.38
N ILE A 96 -2.50 12.83 9.04
CA ILE A 96 -3.07 11.66 8.37
C ILE A 96 -1.97 10.66 8.01
N TYR A 97 -2.16 9.41 8.45
CA TYR A 97 -1.28 8.29 8.14
C TYR A 97 -2.09 7.21 7.43
N LEU A 98 -1.60 6.74 6.29
CA LEU A 98 -2.30 5.76 5.46
C LEU A 98 -1.44 4.51 5.29
N PHE A 99 -2.01 3.34 5.56
CA PHE A 99 -1.32 2.07 5.43
C PHE A 99 -2.14 1.05 4.66
N GLY A 100 -1.47 0.22 3.85
CA GLY A 100 -2.18 -0.90 3.24
C GLY A 100 -1.28 -1.95 2.61
N PHE A 101 -1.85 -3.12 2.36
CA PHE A 101 -1.18 -4.23 1.70
C PHE A 101 -1.90 -4.59 0.41
N SER A 102 -1.15 -4.93 -0.64
CA SER A 102 -1.71 -5.48 -1.89
C SER A 102 -2.68 -4.49 -2.54
N ARG A 103 -3.95 -4.88 -2.65
CA ARG A 103 -5.05 -4.01 -3.10
C ARG A 103 -5.41 -2.95 -2.08
N GLY A 104 -5.32 -3.25 -0.78
CA GLY A 104 -5.48 -2.25 0.28
C GLY A 104 -4.40 -1.15 0.20
N ALA A 105 -3.20 -1.49 -0.27
CA ALA A 105 -2.18 -0.49 -0.58
C ALA A 105 -2.61 0.43 -1.74
N TYR A 106 -3.23 -0.11 -2.77
CA TYR A 106 -3.80 0.70 -3.85
C TYR A 106 -4.98 1.55 -3.35
N THR A 107 -5.86 0.99 -2.51
CA THR A 107 -6.96 1.72 -1.85
C THR A 107 -6.48 2.97 -1.12
N VAL A 108 -5.42 2.87 -0.31
CA VAL A 108 -4.90 4.04 0.40
C VAL A 108 -4.21 5.06 -0.49
N ARG A 109 -3.60 4.63 -1.61
CA ARG A 109 -3.06 5.55 -2.63
C ARG A 109 -4.18 6.28 -3.37
N VAL A 110 -5.28 5.59 -3.68
CA VAL A 110 -6.48 6.18 -4.28
C VAL A 110 -7.11 7.19 -3.30
N LEU A 111 -7.18 6.85 -2.02
CA LEU A 111 -7.63 7.78 -0.97
C LEU A 111 -6.72 9.02 -0.90
N ALA A 112 -5.40 8.85 -0.96
CA ALA A 112 -4.45 9.96 -0.99
C ALA A 112 -4.65 10.85 -2.23
N GLY A 113 -4.89 10.26 -3.40
CA GLY A 113 -5.19 10.99 -4.64
C GLY A 113 -6.52 11.75 -4.57
N LEU A 114 -7.55 11.13 -3.98
CA LEU A 114 -8.85 11.77 -3.73
C LEU A 114 -8.71 12.98 -2.80
N ILE A 115 -8.00 12.84 -1.68
CA ILE A 115 -7.72 13.94 -0.75
C ILE A 115 -6.94 15.05 -1.46
N HIS A 116 -5.92 14.70 -2.25
CA HIS A 116 -5.12 15.67 -2.97
C HIS A 116 -5.95 16.47 -3.99
N LYS A 117 -6.74 15.78 -4.82
CA LYS A 117 -7.49 16.43 -5.90
C LYS A 117 -8.75 17.12 -5.38
N VAL A 118 -9.59 16.41 -4.63
CA VAL A 118 -10.92 16.84 -4.19
C VAL A 118 -10.91 17.49 -2.81
N GLY A 119 -10.01 17.10 -1.91
CA GLY A 119 -10.02 17.57 -0.52
C GLY A 119 -11.05 16.83 0.34
N LEU A 120 -11.16 17.20 1.61
CA LEU A 120 -12.18 16.75 2.55
C LEU A 120 -13.38 17.72 2.52
N ILE A 121 -14.56 17.19 2.23
CA ILE A 121 -15.84 17.88 2.39
C ILE A 121 -16.18 18.07 3.88
N ALA A 122 -17.12 18.98 4.17
CA ALA A 122 -17.62 19.16 5.52
C ALA A 122 -18.43 17.93 6.00
N PRO A 123 -18.45 17.61 7.31
CA PRO A 123 -19.24 16.49 7.85
C PRO A 123 -20.72 16.53 7.45
N GLU A 124 -21.31 17.73 7.36
CA GLU A 124 -22.71 17.97 6.99
C GLU A 124 -23.01 17.59 5.53
N GLN A 125 -21.96 17.55 4.69
CA GLN A 125 -22.03 17.22 3.27
C GLN A 125 -21.66 15.76 2.99
N ALA A 126 -21.54 14.90 4.01
CA ALA A 126 -21.13 13.50 3.86
C ALA A 126 -21.92 12.71 2.79
N ASN A 127 -23.17 13.09 2.51
CA ASN A 127 -23.99 12.53 1.44
C ASN A 127 -23.43 12.76 0.03
N LEU A 128 -22.56 13.76 -0.16
CA LEU A 128 -21.92 14.12 -1.43
C LEU A 128 -20.59 13.38 -1.67
N ALA A 129 -20.09 12.63 -0.69
CA ALA A 129 -18.78 11.97 -0.79
C ALA A 129 -18.68 11.01 -2.01
N GLY A 130 -19.77 10.30 -2.34
CA GLY A 130 -19.83 9.43 -3.52
C GLY A 130 -19.73 10.21 -4.84
N SER A 131 -20.32 11.41 -4.89
CA SER A 131 -20.20 12.32 -6.04
C SER A 131 -18.77 12.84 -6.17
N GLY A 132 -18.10 13.17 -5.06
CA GLY A 132 -16.69 13.58 -5.06
C GLY A 132 -15.76 12.49 -5.60
N LEU A 133 -15.96 11.23 -5.17
CA LEU A 133 -15.21 10.09 -5.70
C LEU A 133 -15.46 9.88 -7.20
N THR A 134 -16.71 10.03 -7.65
CA THR A 134 -17.05 9.94 -9.08
C THR A 134 -16.35 11.02 -9.89
N ALA A 135 -16.37 12.28 -9.43
CA ALA A 135 -15.72 13.39 -10.10
C ALA A 135 -14.19 13.20 -10.21
N TYR A 136 -13.56 12.67 -9.15
CA TYR A 136 -12.14 12.32 -9.16
C TYR A 136 -11.80 11.19 -10.16
N LYS A 137 -12.65 10.17 -10.26
CA LYS A 137 -12.47 9.08 -11.23
C LYS A 137 -12.62 9.58 -12.67
N GLN A 138 -13.61 10.43 -12.94
CA GLN A 138 -13.78 11.07 -14.25
C GLN A 138 -12.56 11.90 -14.64
N PHE A 139 -12.05 12.74 -13.73
CA PHE A 139 -10.79 13.46 -13.94
C PHE A 139 -9.64 12.51 -14.28
N SER A 140 -9.56 11.36 -13.60
CA SER A 140 -8.56 10.32 -13.86
C SER A 140 -8.68 9.68 -15.25
N SER A 141 -9.88 9.62 -15.84
CA SER A 141 -10.10 9.03 -17.17
C SER A 141 -9.74 9.98 -18.32
N ASP A 142 -9.73 11.30 -18.10
CA ASP A 142 -9.59 12.33 -19.14
C ASP A 142 -8.14 12.55 -19.63
N GLY A 143 -7.16 11.81 -19.10
CA GLY A 143 -5.79 11.77 -19.63
C GLY A 143 -4.94 13.03 -19.42
N GLN A 144 -5.43 14.02 -18.67
CA GLN A 144 -4.70 15.28 -18.35
C GLN A 144 -3.77 15.11 -17.13
N HIS A 145 -2.89 14.10 -17.16
CA HIS A 145 -2.11 13.70 -15.98
C HIS A 145 -0.65 14.13 -16.11
N GLY A 146 -0.33 15.30 -15.57
CA GLY A 146 1.05 15.70 -15.34
C GLY A 146 1.15 16.94 -14.45
N LEU A 147 2.13 16.94 -13.54
CA LEU A 147 2.52 18.09 -12.71
C LEU A 147 2.74 19.38 -13.53
N GLY A 148 3.13 19.25 -14.80
CA GLY A 148 3.31 20.37 -15.73
C GLY A 148 2.02 21.05 -16.19
N PHE A 149 0.85 20.39 -16.09
CA PHE A 149 -0.44 20.99 -16.44
C PHE A 149 -0.99 21.85 -15.29
N GLU A 150 -0.77 21.45 -14.03
CA GLU A 150 -1.18 22.23 -12.84
C GLU A 150 -0.38 23.53 -12.66
N LEU A 151 0.93 23.53 -12.97
CA LEU A 151 1.81 24.70 -12.78
C LEU A 151 1.33 25.95 -13.53
N LYS A 152 0.56 25.77 -14.61
CA LYS A 152 0.01 26.87 -15.41
C LYS A 152 -1.32 27.43 -14.90
N GLN A 153 -1.96 26.76 -13.93
CA GLN A 153 -3.28 27.12 -13.38
C GLN A 153 -3.18 27.67 -11.95
N LEU A 154 -2.13 27.29 -11.23
CA LEU A 154 -1.89 27.72 -9.86
C LEU A 154 -1.39 29.16 -9.73
N THR A 155 -0.83 29.75 -10.80
CA THR A 155 -0.36 31.14 -10.80
C THR A 155 -1.46 32.18 -10.60
N ASP A 156 -2.74 31.79 -10.69
CA ASP A 156 -3.89 32.71 -10.70
C ASP A 156 -4.84 32.57 -9.49
N ALA A 157 -4.63 31.64 -8.54
CA ALA A 157 -5.59 31.36 -7.45
C ALA A 157 -5.00 31.62 -6.04
N GLY A 158 -5.62 32.53 -5.28
CA GLY A 158 -5.28 32.78 -3.87
C GLY A 158 -5.92 31.76 -2.91
N ASP A 159 -5.33 31.65 -1.71
CA ASP A 159 -5.64 30.65 -0.66
C ASP A 159 -7.12 30.59 -0.19
N ALA A 160 -7.97 31.56 -0.56
CA ALA A 160 -9.35 31.68 -0.06
C ALA A 160 -10.44 31.11 -1.00
N ASP A 161 -10.18 30.98 -2.30
CA ASP A 161 -11.24 30.74 -3.31
C ASP A 161 -11.29 29.30 -3.86
N GLY A 162 -10.42 28.41 -3.38
CA GLY A 162 -10.30 27.03 -3.88
C GLY A 162 -9.60 26.92 -5.24
N PRO A 163 -9.41 25.69 -5.78
CA PRO A 163 -8.71 25.51 -7.05
C PRO A 163 -9.49 26.14 -8.19
N LEU A 164 -8.82 26.98 -8.99
CA LEU A 164 -9.34 27.37 -10.30
C LEU A 164 -9.38 26.13 -11.20
N ALA A 165 -10.53 25.88 -11.82
CA ALA A 165 -10.72 24.72 -12.68
C ALA A 165 -9.76 24.77 -13.87
N ALA A 166 -9.07 23.66 -14.10
CA ALA A 166 -8.05 23.53 -15.14
C ALA A 166 -8.56 23.82 -16.56
N SER A 167 -9.81 23.44 -16.75
CA SER A 167 -10.66 23.68 -17.90
C SER A 167 -12.10 23.76 -17.37
N LYS A 168 -13.05 24.13 -18.23
CA LYS A 168 -14.48 24.03 -17.90
C LYS A 168 -14.94 22.60 -17.60
N ASP A 169 -14.09 21.60 -17.86
CA ASP A 169 -14.41 20.18 -17.76
C ASP A 169 -13.79 19.50 -16.53
N ASP A 170 -12.98 20.20 -15.71
CA ASP A 170 -12.46 19.65 -14.45
C ASP A 170 -13.55 19.58 -13.37
N GLN A 171 -14.36 18.51 -13.45
CA GLN A 171 -15.47 18.24 -12.54
C GLN A 171 -15.01 18.09 -11.09
N ALA A 172 -13.78 17.58 -10.86
CA ALA A 172 -13.25 17.41 -9.52
C ALA A 172 -12.93 18.75 -8.85
N ALA A 173 -12.33 19.69 -9.58
CA ALA A 173 -12.10 21.05 -9.08
C ALA A 173 -13.41 21.83 -8.86
N GLN A 174 -14.39 21.67 -9.77
CA GLN A 174 -15.71 22.28 -9.59
C GLN A 174 -16.43 21.74 -8.37
N PHE A 175 -16.43 20.41 -8.18
CA PHE A 175 -17.00 19.77 -7.00
C PHE A 175 -16.36 20.32 -5.71
N ALA A 176 -15.03 20.39 -5.67
CA ALA A 176 -14.30 20.89 -4.52
C ALA A 176 -14.64 22.34 -4.18
N ARG A 177 -14.80 23.19 -5.20
CA ARG A 177 -15.23 24.59 -5.04
C ARG A 177 -16.68 24.69 -4.53
N ILE A 178 -17.62 23.93 -5.11
CA ILE A 178 -19.04 23.92 -4.70
C ILE A 178 -19.18 23.46 -3.24
N THR A 179 -18.40 22.45 -2.85
CA THR A 179 -18.46 21.89 -1.49
C THR A 179 -17.56 22.62 -0.49
N SER A 180 -16.76 23.59 -0.93
CA SER A 180 -15.85 24.36 -0.07
C SER A 180 -14.93 23.46 0.76
N THR A 181 -14.31 22.48 0.10
CA THR A 181 -13.47 21.47 0.74
C THR A 181 -12.22 22.03 1.40
N SER A 182 -11.65 21.28 2.33
CA SER A 182 -10.34 21.54 2.93
C SER A 182 -9.29 20.54 2.44
N TRP A 183 -8.03 20.96 2.30
CA TRP A 183 -6.94 20.10 1.82
C TRP A 183 -5.94 19.78 2.93
N PRO A 184 -6.19 18.73 3.73
CA PRO A 184 -5.21 18.30 4.71
C PRO A 184 -3.96 17.73 4.03
N LEU A 185 -2.82 17.89 4.69
CA LEU A 185 -1.57 17.26 4.26
C LEU A 185 -1.51 15.81 4.74
N ILE A 186 -0.86 14.96 3.95
CA ILE A 186 -0.71 13.54 4.27
C ILE A 186 0.70 13.33 4.82
N ARG A 187 0.78 12.99 6.11
CA ARG A 187 2.05 12.82 6.82
C ARG A 187 2.82 11.61 6.33
N PHE A 188 2.13 10.49 6.13
CA PHE A 188 2.80 9.22 5.84
C PHE A 188 1.91 8.28 5.03
N VAL A 189 2.48 7.65 3.99
CA VAL A 189 1.88 6.53 3.27
C VAL A 189 2.82 5.34 3.34
N GLY A 190 2.42 4.28 4.03
CA GLY A 190 3.19 3.05 4.23
C GLY A 190 2.51 1.83 3.62
N VAL A 191 3.11 1.23 2.60
CA VAL A 191 2.47 0.15 1.87
C VAL A 191 3.33 -1.11 1.76
N TRP A 192 2.67 -2.26 1.79
CA TRP A 192 3.26 -3.55 1.46
C TRP A 192 2.81 -3.98 0.06
N ASP A 193 3.78 -4.25 -0.80
CA ASP A 193 3.66 -4.85 -2.13
C ASP A 193 2.42 -4.43 -2.93
N THR A 194 2.35 -3.16 -3.32
CA THR A 194 1.18 -2.60 -4.01
C THR A 194 0.95 -3.27 -5.37
N VAL A 195 -0.25 -3.80 -5.56
CA VAL A 195 -0.74 -4.34 -6.84
C VAL A 195 -2.04 -3.64 -7.22
N ALA A 196 -2.15 -3.19 -8.47
CA ALA A 196 -3.38 -2.59 -8.98
C ALA A 196 -4.32 -3.68 -9.49
N SER A 197 -5.60 -3.59 -9.11
CA SER A 197 -6.68 -4.43 -9.66
C SER A 197 -7.88 -3.55 -9.98
N VAL A 198 -7.74 -2.68 -10.97
CA VAL A 198 -8.90 -1.97 -11.51
C VAL A 198 -9.01 -2.38 -12.96
N ILE A 199 -9.56 -3.58 -13.18
CA ILE A 199 -10.07 -3.95 -14.48
C ILE A 199 -11.48 -3.33 -14.55
N VAL A 200 -11.62 -2.27 -15.32
CA VAL A 200 -12.93 -1.68 -15.62
C VAL A 200 -13.40 -2.29 -16.94
N PRO A 201 -14.54 -2.99 -16.97
CA PRO A 201 -15.19 -3.33 -18.24
C PRO A 201 -15.62 -2.02 -18.89
N ARG A 202 -15.02 -1.67 -20.02
CA ARG A 202 -15.32 -0.42 -20.73
C ARG A 202 -16.47 -0.62 -21.72
N PRO A 203 -17.66 -0.04 -21.51
CA PRO A 203 -18.79 -0.19 -22.43
C PRO A 203 -18.46 0.30 -23.85
N ASP A 204 -17.59 1.31 -23.95
CA ASP A 204 -17.05 1.89 -25.19
C ASP A 204 -16.08 0.96 -25.94
N ARG A 205 -15.63 -0.13 -25.32
CA ARG A 205 -14.72 -1.14 -25.92
C ARG A 205 -15.31 -2.54 -25.92
N LEU A 206 -16.63 -2.67 -26.06
CA LEU A 206 -17.34 -3.96 -26.00
C LEU A 206 -17.03 -4.72 -24.68
N TYR A 207 -16.98 -3.98 -23.56
CA TYR A 207 -16.61 -4.49 -22.24
C TYR A 207 -15.19 -5.07 -22.15
N TRP A 208 -14.31 -4.75 -23.11
CA TRP A 208 -12.92 -5.18 -23.03
C TRP A 208 -12.25 -4.55 -21.80
N PRO A 209 -11.62 -5.38 -20.95
CA PRO A 209 -11.05 -4.93 -19.68
C PRO A 209 -9.89 -3.94 -19.91
N SER A 210 -9.94 -2.76 -19.27
CA SER A 210 -8.80 -1.84 -19.21
C SER A 210 -8.33 -1.65 -17.77
N LEU A 211 -7.01 -1.66 -17.58
CA LEU A 211 -6.40 -1.23 -16.33
C LEU A 211 -6.44 0.30 -16.26
N GLU A 212 -7.34 0.85 -15.47
CA GLU A 212 -7.35 2.29 -15.19
C GLU A 212 -6.49 2.59 -13.97
N GLU A 213 -5.46 3.40 -14.20
CA GLU A 213 -4.69 3.99 -13.13
C GLU A 213 -5.34 5.33 -12.77
N LEU A 214 -5.72 5.47 -11.50
CA LEU A 214 -6.32 6.71 -11.04
C LEU A 214 -5.23 7.77 -10.84
N ALA A 215 -5.59 9.03 -11.07
CA ALA A 215 -4.67 10.15 -10.96
C ALA A 215 -4.02 10.19 -9.57
N TYR A 216 -2.77 10.61 -9.50
CA TYR A 216 -2.04 10.74 -8.24
C TYR A 216 -1.85 9.46 -7.39
N THR A 217 -1.98 8.28 -8.00
CA THR A 217 -1.71 6.99 -7.32
C THR A 217 -0.26 6.52 -7.43
N LEU A 218 0.53 7.08 -8.35
CA LEU A 218 1.99 6.86 -8.45
C LEU A 218 2.80 8.12 -8.06
N GLN A 219 2.19 9.29 -8.20
CA GLN A 219 2.78 10.60 -7.87
C GLN A 219 1.82 11.41 -7.02
N ASN A 220 2.23 11.92 -5.86
CA ASN A 220 1.33 12.73 -5.04
C ASN A 220 2.12 13.76 -4.22
N PRO A 221 2.05 15.06 -4.58
CA PRO A 221 2.82 16.09 -3.88
C PRO A 221 2.25 16.46 -2.51
N SER A 222 1.07 15.97 -2.13
CA SER A 222 0.52 16.15 -0.77
C SER A 222 1.02 15.12 0.24
N VAL A 223 1.74 14.10 -0.21
CA VAL A 223 2.36 13.09 0.66
C VAL A 223 3.75 13.56 1.08
N GLN A 224 4.01 13.62 2.39
CA GLN A 224 5.33 14.02 2.91
C GLN A 224 6.33 12.87 2.89
N THR A 225 5.91 11.71 3.41
CA THR A 225 6.75 10.52 3.55
C THR A 225 6.07 9.32 2.92
N PHE A 226 6.77 8.64 2.03
CA PHE A 226 6.30 7.43 1.35
C PHE A 226 7.23 6.25 1.64
N ARG A 227 6.65 5.11 2.03
CA ARG A 227 7.36 3.85 2.29
C ARG A 227 6.69 2.70 1.58
N GLN A 228 7.44 1.92 0.82
CA GLN A 228 6.95 0.70 0.19
C GLN A 228 7.90 -0.48 0.43
N ALA A 229 7.37 -1.56 1.01
CA ALA A 229 8.05 -2.85 1.05
C ALA A 229 7.66 -3.66 -0.19
N ILE A 230 8.65 -4.21 -0.91
CA ILE A 230 8.46 -4.84 -2.22
C ILE A 230 8.96 -6.28 -2.21
N SER A 231 8.18 -7.19 -2.81
CA SER A 231 8.58 -8.59 -3.02
C SER A 231 9.53 -8.73 -4.22
N ILE A 232 10.66 -9.42 -4.00
CA ILE A 232 11.62 -9.82 -5.06
C ILE A 232 11.10 -11.03 -5.86
N ASP A 233 10.51 -12.02 -5.18
CA ASP A 233 10.27 -13.36 -5.73
C ASP A 233 8.86 -13.58 -6.30
N GLU A 234 7.98 -12.58 -6.24
CA GLU A 234 6.64 -12.63 -6.83
C GLU A 234 6.70 -12.55 -8.37
N ARG A 235 6.12 -13.55 -9.04
CA ARG A 235 6.20 -13.75 -10.50
C ARG A 235 4.84 -13.88 -11.19
N ARG A 236 3.72 -13.87 -10.45
CA ARG A 236 2.39 -13.98 -11.04
C ARG A 236 2.08 -12.73 -11.86
N CYS A 237 1.69 -12.91 -13.12
CA CYS A 237 1.45 -11.85 -14.09
C CYS A 237 0.28 -10.91 -13.73
N MET A 238 -0.58 -11.34 -12.79
CA MET A 238 -1.68 -10.56 -12.20
C MET A 238 -1.28 -9.76 -10.96
N PHE A 239 -0.06 -9.95 -10.44
CA PHE A 239 0.49 -9.27 -9.26
C PHE A 239 1.58 -8.26 -9.66
N ARG A 240 1.28 -7.46 -10.69
CA ARG A 240 2.17 -6.42 -11.19
C ARG A 240 2.37 -5.34 -10.14
N LEU A 241 3.63 -5.05 -9.89
CA LEU A 241 4.06 -4.07 -8.91
C LEU A 241 3.73 -2.66 -9.40
N LYS A 242 3.06 -1.86 -8.55
CA LYS A 242 2.94 -0.42 -8.75
C LYS A 242 4.00 0.29 -7.93
N LYS A 243 5.13 0.63 -8.57
CA LYS A 243 6.19 1.45 -7.99
C LYS A 243 5.70 2.88 -7.81
N TRP A 244 6.18 3.53 -6.76
CA TRP A 244 6.03 4.97 -6.60
C TRP A 244 7.10 5.65 -7.46
N ASP A 245 6.75 6.72 -8.15
CA ASP A 245 7.74 7.43 -8.97
C ASP A 245 8.75 8.14 -8.04
N ASP A 246 10.01 8.20 -8.44
CA ASP A 246 11.10 8.74 -7.61
C ASP A 246 12.14 9.37 -8.54
N PRO A 247 12.53 10.66 -8.35
CA PRO A 247 12.15 11.57 -7.24
C PRO A 247 10.82 12.31 -7.42
N GLN A 248 10.25 12.78 -6.31
CA GLN A 248 9.09 13.68 -6.27
C GLN A 248 9.31 14.84 -5.28
N VAL A 249 8.42 15.83 -5.34
CA VAL A 249 8.38 16.98 -4.43
C VAL A 249 7.17 16.89 -3.51
N TYR A 250 7.36 17.25 -2.24
CA TYR A 250 6.33 17.50 -1.26
C TYR A 250 5.99 18.99 -1.23
N ARG A 251 4.70 19.32 -1.28
CA ARG A 251 4.18 20.69 -1.24
C ARG A 251 3.38 20.91 0.04
N HIS A 252 3.84 21.84 0.87
CA HIS A 252 3.14 22.28 2.07
C HIS A 252 1.82 23.03 1.77
N ASN A 253 1.76 23.67 0.60
CA ASN A 253 0.55 24.26 0.07
C ASN A 253 0.38 23.75 -1.36
N ARG A 254 -0.79 23.19 -1.69
CA ARG A 254 -1.04 22.74 -3.08
C ARG A 254 -1.06 23.89 -4.09
N PHE A 255 -1.33 25.11 -3.62
CA PHE A 255 -1.48 26.31 -4.45
C PHE A 255 -0.17 27.08 -4.66
N ASN A 256 0.90 26.72 -3.94
CA ASN A 256 2.16 27.44 -4.02
C ASN A 256 3.36 26.50 -3.81
N ASP A 257 4.38 26.62 -4.65
CA ASP A 257 5.61 25.82 -4.62
C ASP A 257 6.79 26.50 -3.90
N VAL A 258 6.63 27.73 -3.41
CA VAL A 258 7.68 28.55 -2.73
C VAL A 258 8.37 27.84 -1.56
N HIS A 259 7.70 26.88 -0.91
CA HIS A 259 8.26 26.08 0.18
C HIS A 259 8.22 24.58 -0.12
N SER A 260 8.29 24.18 -1.39
CA SER A 260 8.36 22.76 -1.73
C SER A 260 9.71 22.15 -1.33
N GLU A 261 9.66 20.90 -0.88
CA GLU A 261 10.82 20.12 -0.44
C GLU A 261 10.85 18.78 -1.16
N PRO A 262 12.01 18.10 -1.29
CA PRO A 262 12.04 16.72 -1.77
C PRO A 262 11.15 15.81 -0.90
N GLN A 263 10.33 14.98 -1.54
CA GLN A 263 9.54 13.98 -0.81
C GLN A 263 10.47 12.92 -0.21
N ASP A 264 10.22 12.51 1.03
CA ASP A 264 10.97 11.42 1.65
C ASP A 264 10.41 10.06 1.19
N ILE A 265 11.03 9.48 0.15
CA ILE A 265 10.60 8.22 -0.48
C ILE A 265 11.60 7.11 -0.14
N ARG A 266 11.11 5.95 0.29
CA ARG A 266 11.90 4.71 0.34
C ARG A 266 11.11 3.52 -0.17
N GLN A 267 11.69 2.81 -1.13
CA GLN A 267 11.13 1.59 -1.72
C GLN A 267 12.13 0.45 -1.50
N VAL A 268 11.87 -0.40 -0.50
CA VAL A 268 12.81 -1.43 -0.03
C VAL A 268 12.38 -2.81 -0.50
N TRP A 269 13.31 -3.54 -1.10
CA TRP A 269 13.11 -4.88 -1.65
C TRP A 269 13.46 -5.96 -0.61
N PHE A 270 12.56 -6.93 -0.46
CA PHE A 270 12.64 -8.02 0.50
C PHE A 270 12.49 -9.37 -0.20
N ALA A 271 13.12 -10.41 0.35
CA ALA A 271 13.02 -11.78 -0.13
C ALA A 271 11.63 -12.35 0.20
N GLY A 272 11.11 -13.20 -0.67
CA GLY A 272 9.80 -13.81 -0.57
C GLY A 272 8.80 -13.29 -1.59
N VAL A 273 7.70 -14.02 -1.73
CA VAL A 273 6.57 -13.69 -2.62
C VAL A 273 5.62 -12.68 -1.95
N HIS A 274 4.52 -12.31 -2.62
CA HIS A 274 3.60 -11.27 -2.17
C HIS A 274 3.19 -11.33 -0.67
N SER A 275 2.79 -12.52 -0.20
CA SER A 275 2.37 -12.74 1.20
C SER A 275 3.53 -12.95 2.17
N ASP A 276 4.75 -13.18 1.68
CA ASP A 276 5.96 -13.05 2.52
C ASP A 276 6.25 -11.59 2.86
N ILE A 277 5.69 -10.63 2.11
CA ILE A 277 5.88 -9.20 2.39
C ILE A 277 4.71 -8.62 3.18
N GLY A 278 3.49 -8.93 2.77
CA GLY A 278 2.28 -8.45 3.42
C GLY A 278 1.77 -9.32 4.56
N GLY A 279 2.34 -10.49 4.81
CA GLY A 279 1.79 -11.50 5.72
C GLY A 279 0.61 -12.26 5.13
N GLY A 280 0.04 -13.19 5.92
CA GLY A 280 -1.11 -14.03 5.53
C GLY A 280 -0.79 -15.52 5.35
N TYR A 281 0.48 -15.92 5.42
CA TYR A 281 0.88 -17.32 5.61
C TYR A 281 0.67 -17.78 7.07
N PRO A 282 0.65 -19.11 7.33
CA PRO A 282 0.69 -19.66 8.69
C PRO A 282 1.74 -18.99 9.56
N GLU A 283 1.40 -18.77 10.83
CA GLU A 283 2.30 -18.08 11.75
C GLU A 283 3.62 -18.85 11.93
N THR A 284 3.60 -20.18 11.85
CA THR A 284 4.81 -21.03 11.88
C THR A 284 5.76 -20.79 10.71
N GLU A 285 5.26 -20.28 9.58
CA GLU A 285 6.00 -20.04 8.34
C GLU A 285 6.27 -18.54 8.13
N SER A 286 5.79 -17.68 9.02
CA SER A 286 5.75 -16.22 8.84
C SER A 286 7.08 -15.49 9.04
N GLY A 287 8.21 -16.19 9.15
CA GLY A 287 9.53 -15.63 9.50
C GLY A 287 10.00 -14.53 8.54
N LEU A 288 9.81 -14.70 7.23
CA LEU A 288 10.18 -13.67 6.23
C LEU A 288 9.33 -12.40 6.36
N SER A 289 8.03 -12.55 6.64
CA SER A 289 7.08 -11.43 6.78
C SER A 289 7.33 -10.52 7.97
N LYS A 290 8.14 -10.96 8.94
CA LYS A 290 8.49 -10.13 10.10
C LYS A 290 9.42 -8.98 9.73
N TYR A 291 10.31 -9.14 8.74
CA TYR A 291 11.22 -8.08 8.30
C TYR A 291 10.51 -6.83 7.77
N PRO A 292 9.62 -6.94 6.76
CA PRO A 292 8.90 -5.77 6.26
C PRO A 292 7.89 -5.21 7.26
N LEU A 293 7.41 -6.01 8.23
CA LEU A 293 6.61 -5.51 9.34
C LEU A 293 7.44 -4.63 10.28
N LEU A 294 8.59 -5.12 10.72
CA LEU A 294 9.50 -4.40 11.63
C LEU A 294 10.00 -3.11 10.99
N TRP A 295 10.47 -3.18 9.74
CA TRP A 295 10.90 -2.01 8.99
C TRP A 295 9.80 -0.93 8.91
N MET A 296 8.57 -1.33 8.57
CA MET A 296 7.46 -0.37 8.50
C MET A 296 7.09 0.21 9.87
N ILE A 297 7.17 -0.58 10.95
CA ILE A 297 6.96 -0.10 12.32
C ILE A 297 7.98 0.97 12.67
N ASP A 298 9.26 0.73 12.38
CA ASP A 298 10.33 1.67 12.71
C ASP A 298 10.20 2.98 11.93
N GLU A 299 9.91 2.90 10.62
CA GLU A 299 9.67 4.09 9.79
C GLU A 299 8.42 4.87 10.26
N ALA A 300 7.35 4.18 10.65
CA ALA A 300 6.14 4.82 11.17
C ALA A 300 6.35 5.47 12.54
N VAL A 301 7.15 4.84 13.42
CA VAL A 301 7.53 5.40 14.72
C VAL A 301 8.43 6.62 14.55
N ALA A 302 9.40 6.56 13.62
CA ALA A 302 10.23 7.70 13.26
C ALA A 302 9.41 8.87 12.71
N ALA A 303 8.32 8.58 11.99
CA ALA A 303 7.39 9.59 11.48
C ALA A 303 6.46 10.19 12.56
N GLY A 304 6.39 9.60 13.76
CA GLY A 304 5.67 10.13 14.93
C GLY A 304 4.60 9.22 15.54
N LEU A 305 4.38 8.00 15.01
CA LEU A 305 3.41 7.07 15.58
C LEU A 305 3.90 6.42 16.88
N LYS A 306 2.94 6.03 17.72
CA LYS A 306 3.15 5.36 19.00
C LYS A 306 2.66 3.91 18.92
N VAL A 307 3.54 2.99 19.29
CA VAL A 307 3.26 1.55 19.33
C VAL A 307 3.34 1.02 20.76
N ASN A 308 2.69 -0.11 21.02
CA ASN A 308 2.87 -0.89 22.23
C ASN A 308 4.06 -1.82 22.04
N THR A 309 5.20 -1.48 22.66
CA THR A 309 6.46 -2.24 22.55
C THR A 309 6.29 -3.71 22.92
N SER A 310 5.51 -4.02 23.95
CA SER A 310 5.24 -5.40 24.34
C SER A 310 4.51 -6.16 23.23
N THR A 311 3.64 -5.48 22.46
CA THR A 311 2.89 -6.12 21.35
C THR A 311 3.78 -6.28 20.13
N VAL A 312 4.67 -5.31 19.86
CA VAL A 312 5.70 -5.43 18.82
C VAL A 312 6.64 -6.60 19.14
N ASN A 313 7.11 -6.71 20.39
CA ASN A 313 7.96 -7.80 20.84
C ASN A 313 7.31 -9.17 20.62
N GLN A 314 6.03 -9.30 20.95
CA GLN A 314 5.31 -10.55 20.74
C GLN A 314 5.07 -10.83 19.25
N LEU A 315 4.43 -9.92 18.51
CA LEU A 315 3.94 -10.19 17.16
C LEU A 315 5.03 -10.13 16.08
N ALA A 316 5.99 -9.22 16.22
CA ALA A 316 6.99 -8.94 15.21
C ALA A 316 8.32 -9.64 15.54
N TRP A 317 8.76 -9.60 16.81
CA TRP A 317 10.02 -10.23 17.23
C TRP A 317 9.89 -11.69 17.70
N GLY A 318 8.67 -12.21 17.84
CA GLY A 318 8.43 -13.57 18.35
C GLY A 318 8.87 -13.77 19.80
N ILE A 319 8.96 -12.68 20.59
CA ILE A 319 9.32 -12.73 22.01
C ILE A 319 8.06 -13.06 22.80
N GLN A 320 7.97 -14.30 23.28
CA GLN A 320 6.76 -14.81 23.90
C GLN A 320 6.45 -14.12 25.23
N ARG A 321 5.19 -13.71 25.41
CA ARG A 321 4.71 -13.19 26.69
C ARG A 321 4.32 -14.32 27.63
N LYS A 322 4.68 -14.19 28.91
CA LYS A 322 4.27 -15.12 29.97
C LYS A 322 2.73 -15.25 30.00
N GLY A 323 2.24 -16.48 29.93
CA GLY A 323 0.80 -16.79 29.97
C GLY A 323 0.00 -16.52 28.68
N SER A 324 0.64 -16.09 27.57
CA SER A 324 -0.09 -15.94 26.31
C SER A 324 -0.29 -17.29 25.61
N PRO A 325 -1.52 -17.62 25.17
CA PRO A 325 -1.78 -18.87 24.44
C PRO A 325 -1.33 -18.80 22.96
N PHE A 326 -0.98 -17.60 22.46
CA PHE A 326 -0.55 -17.39 21.08
C PHE A 326 0.97 -17.32 21.01
N SER A 327 1.57 -18.13 20.14
CA SER A 327 3.02 -18.12 19.85
C SER A 327 3.25 -17.53 18.47
N TYR A 328 4.29 -16.70 18.35
CA TYR A 328 4.68 -16.03 17.11
C TYR A 328 6.14 -16.33 16.80
N VAL A 329 6.46 -16.59 15.53
CA VAL A 329 7.85 -16.85 15.13
C VAL A 329 8.65 -15.56 15.05
N ALA A 330 9.96 -15.66 15.31
CA ALA A 330 10.90 -14.57 15.15
C ALA A 330 11.22 -14.32 13.66
N PRO A 331 11.69 -13.11 13.28
CA PRO A 331 12.29 -12.88 11.98
C PRO A 331 13.48 -13.82 11.78
N ASN A 332 13.50 -14.52 10.64
CA ASN A 332 14.55 -15.48 10.30
C ASN A 332 14.84 -15.40 8.79
N PRO A 333 16.09 -15.10 8.37
CA PRO A 333 16.41 -14.99 6.94
C PRO A 333 16.42 -16.37 6.26
N GLU A 334 16.56 -17.44 7.04
CA GLU A 334 16.53 -18.84 6.61
C GLU A 334 15.11 -19.43 6.57
N ALA A 335 14.10 -18.65 6.96
CA ALA A 335 12.71 -19.11 6.93
C ALA A 335 12.28 -19.56 5.53
N MET A 336 11.22 -20.36 5.49
CA MET A 336 10.66 -20.92 4.26
C MET A 336 10.38 -19.82 3.24
N LEU A 337 10.92 -20.00 2.03
CA LEU A 337 10.62 -19.16 0.88
C LEU A 337 9.42 -19.77 0.16
N HIS A 338 8.29 -19.08 0.20
CA HIS A 338 7.07 -19.61 -0.41
C HIS A 338 7.10 -19.48 -1.93
N GLN A 339 6.41 -20.38 -2.62
CA GLN A 339 6.16 -20.29 -4.04
C GLN A 339 4.68 -19.99 -4.26
N SER A 340 4.36 -18.77 -4.70
CA SER A 340 2.97 -18.35 -4.99
C SER A 340 2.50 -18.75 -6.40
N LEU A 341 3.43 -18.93 -7.34
CA LEU A 341 3.15 -19.37 -8.70
C LEU A 341 3.08 -20.91 -8.77
N HIS A 342 1.87 -21.44 -8.63
CA HIS A 342 1.57 -22.87 -8.75
C HIS A 342 0.13 -23.10 -9.24
N GLY A 343 -0.17 -24.32 -9.70
CA GLY A 343 -1.53 -24.72 -10.10
C GLY A 343 -2.13 -23.83 -11.19
N ALA A 344 -3.36 -23.34 -10.96
CA ALA A 344 -4.11 -22.54 -11.93
C ALA A 344 -3.43 -21.21 -12.32
N TRP A 345 -2.50 -20.70 -11.50
CA TRP A 345 -1.75 -19.49 -11.85
C TRP A 345 -0.91 -19.68 -13.13
N TRP A 346 -0.40 -20.88 -13.39
CA TRP A 346 0.34 -21.17 -14.62
C TRP A 346 -0.51 -21.02 -15.88
N LEU A 347 -1.83 -21.24 -15.80
CA LEU A 347 -2.70 -21.04 -16.96
C LEU A 347 -2.72 -19.57 -17.39
N LEU A 348 -2.67 -18.64 -16.44
CA LEU A 348 -2.65 -17.20 -16.72
C LEU A 348 -1.30 -16.73 -17.27
N GLU A 349 -0.20 -17.44 -16.97
CA GLU A 349 1.14 -17.12 -17.49
C GLU A 349 1.29 -17.40 -18.99
N PHE A 350 0.44 -18.26 -19.56
CA PHE A 350 0.44 -18.59 -20.99
C PHE A 350 -0.59 -17.77 -21.80
N LEU A 351 -1.36 -16.90 -21.15
CA LEU A 351 -2.29 -16.02 -21.86
C LEU A 351 -1.54 -14.84 -22.50
N PRO A 352 -1.68 -14.60 -23.81
CA PRO A 352 -1.09 -13.44 -24.47
C PRO A 352 -1.57 -12.13 -23.84
N LYS A 353 -0.62 -11.28 -23.45
CA LYS A 353 -0.89 -9.92 -22.95
C LYS A 353 -0.36 -8.89 -23.96
N SER A 354 -0.93 -7.69 -23.94
CA SER A 354 -0.41 -6.60 -24.76
C SER A 354 1.06 -6.31 -24.41
N ALA A 355 1.89 -6.13 -25.44
CA ALA A 355 3.32 -5.85 -25.29
C ALA A 355 3.62 -4.58 -24.47
N SER A 356 2.65 -3.67 -24.31
CA SER A 356 2.77 -2.50 -23.43
C SER A 356 2.90 -2.86 -21.95
N TYR A 357 2.46 -4.06 -21.54
CA TYR A 357 2.59 -4.55 -20.17
C TYR A 357 3.87 -5.36 -19.94
N LYS A 358 4.78 -5.43 -20.92
CA LYS A 358 6.03 -6.16 -20.79
C LYS A 358 7.01 -5.35 -19.93
N GLU A 359 7.47 -5.95 -18.85
CA GLU A 359 8.44 -5.32 -17.94
C GLU A 359 9.84 -5.94 -18.06
N TRP A 360 9.93 -7.23 -18.41
CA TRP A 360 11.20 -7.95 -18.46
C TRP A 360 11.89 -7.85 -19.83
N PRO A 361 13.17 -7.43 -19.89
CA PRO A 361 13.88 -7.24 -21.16
C PRO A 361 13.91 -8.46 -22.07
N ASP A 362 14.16 -9.66 -21.49
CA ASP A 362 14.33 -10.90 -22.25
C ASP A 362 13.02 -11.46 -22.84
N ARG A 363 11.87 -10.85 -22.54
CA ARG A 363 10.58 -11.30 -23.08
C ARG A 363 10.39 -10.74 -24.49
N HIS A 364 10.14 -11.62 -25.45
CA HIS A 364 9.91 -11.22 -26.83
C HIS A 364 8.43 -10.92 -27.08
N ALA A 365 8.17 -9.82 -27.76
CA ALA A 365 6.84 -9.46 -28.21
C ALA A 365 6.70 -9.76 -29.70
N HIS A 366 5.61 -10.40 -30.07
CA HIS A 366 5.26 -10.73 -31.45
C HIS A 366 3.84 -10.21 -31.74
N PHE A 367 3.68 -9.47 -32.84
CA PHE A 367 2.39 -8.92 -33.26
C PHE A 367 1.66 -8.09 -32.18
N GLY A 368 2.40 -7.35 -31.34
CA GLY A 368 1.83 -6.53 -30.28
C GLY A 368 1.43 -7.29 -29.01
N PHE A 369 1.73 -8.59 -28.93
CA PHE A 369 1.48 -9.42 -27.76
C PHE A 369 2.76 -10.08 -27.25
N TYR A 370 2.80 -10.45 -25.97
CA TYR A 370 3.85 -11.27 -25.39
C TYR A 370 3.25 -12.28 -24.40
N ILE A 371 4.01 -13.34 -24.11
CA ILE A 371 3.67 -14.31 -23.07
C ILE A 371 4.44 -13.93 -21.79
N PRO A 372 3.78 -13.71 -20.66
CA PRO A 372 4.44 -13.39 -19.39
C PRO A 372 5.43 -14.44 -18.92
N ASP A 373 5.03 -15.73 -18.95
CA ASP A 373 5.88 -16.87 -18.59
C ASP A 373 6.64 -16.65 -17.26
N ALA A 374 5.94 -16.33 -16.17
CA ALA A 374 6.56 -16.13 -14.86
C ALA A 374 7.66 -15.06 -14.84
N GLU A 375 7.52 -13.99 -15.63
CA GLU A 375 8.55 -12.95 -15.71
C GLU A 375 8.85 -12.32 -14.34
N PRO A 376 10.13 -12.16 -13.98
CA PRO A 376 10.52 -11.50 -12.74
C PRO A 376 10.18 -10.00 -12.74
N ARG A 377 10.17 -9.42 -11.55
CA ARG A 377 10.04 -7.98 -11.37
C ARG A 377 11.38 -7.29 -11.61
N PRO A 378 11.46 -6.26 -12.47
CA PRO A 378 12.70 -5.51 -12.65
C PRO A 378 13.02 -4.66 -11.42
N ILE A 379 14.22 -4.88 -10.86
CA ILE A 379 14.78 -4.09 -9.76
C ILE A 379 15.76 -3.08 -10.37
N PRO A 380 15.59 -1.76 -10.12
CA PRO A 380 16.50 -0.77 -10.67
C PRO A 380 17.89 -0.85 -10.01
N GLU A 381 18.94 -0.46 -10.75
CA GLU A 381 20.27 -0.26 -10.18
C GLU A 381 20.22 0.81 -9.08
N GLY A 382 20.94 0.58 -7.99
CA GLY A 382 20.91 1.44 -6.81
C GLY A 382 19.67 1.28 -5.92
N ALA A 383 18.81 0.30 -6.18
CA ALA A 383 17.65 0.04 -5.32
C ALA A 383 18.05 -0.25 -3.86
N LEU A 384 17.15 0.06 -2.93
CA LEU A 384 17.28 -0.33 -1.54
C LEU A 384 16.90 -1.80 -1.38
N VAL A 385 17.83 -2.64 -0.95
CA VAL A 385 17.62 -4.06 -0.69
C VAL A 385 17.82 -4.34 0.79
N HIS A 386 16.88 -5.04 1.42
CA HIS A 386 16.98 -5.34 2.84
C HIS A 386 18.08 -6.37 3.13
N GLU A 387 18.80 -6.20 4.24
CA GLU A 387 19.94 -7.05 4.63
C GLU A 387 19.59 -8.55 4.73
N SER A 388 18.34 -8.89 5.07
CA SER A 388 17.89 -10.29 5.07
C SER A 388 18.02 -10.97 3.70
N VAL A 389 17.92 -10.21 2.59
CA VAL A 389 18.14 -10.71 1.22
C VAL A 389 19.60 -11.05 1.01
N VAL A 390 20.50 -10.19 1.49
CA VAL A 390 21.96 -10.36 1.37
C VAL A 390 22.39 -11.59 2.16
N ILE A 391 21.93 -11.73 3.41
CA ILE A 391 22.21 -12.90 4.25
C ILE A 391 21.74 -14.18 3.55
N ARG A 392 20.52 -14.17 3.01
CA ARG A 392 19.94 -15.33 2.31
C ARG A 392 20.73 -15.69 1.05
N ARG A 393 21.18 -14.69 0.29
CA ARG A 393 21.98 -14.88 -0.93
C ARG A 393 23.38 -15.41 -0.57
N ASP A 394 24.00 -14.88 0.46
CA ASP A 394 25.39 -15.19 0.80
C ASP A 394 25.53 -16.53 1.55
N ASP A 395 24.44 -17.06 2.10
CA ASP A 395 24.42 -18.42 2.66
C ASP A 395 24.52 -19.49 1.54
N PRO A 396 25.60 -20.30 1.53
CA PRO A 396 25.78 -21.36 0.53
C PRO A 396 24.71 -22.47 0.62
N ASN A 397 24.05 -22.65 1.77
CA ASN A 397 23.06 -23.70 1.98
C ASN A 397 21.68 -23.36 1.40
N MET A 398 21.39 -22.08 1.16
CA MET A 398 20.05 -21.63 0.76
C MET A 398 19.81 -21.57 -0.76
N ASN A 399 20.87 -21.67 -1.58
CA ASN A 399 20.82 -21.58 -3.04
C ASN A 399 19.94 -20.43 -3.58
N TYR A 400 19.89 -19.30 -2.87
CA TYR A 400 19.05 -18.17 -3.22
C TYR A 400 19.78 -17.25 -4.20
N ARG A 401 19.40 -17.30 -5.49
CA ARG A 401 20.03 -16.56 -6.58
C ARG A 401 18.96 -15.87 -7.44
N PRO A 402 18.28 -14.82 -6.91
CA PRO A 402 17.28 -14.09 -7.67
C PRO A 402 17.90 -13.44 -8.91
N ILE A 403 17.38 -13.79 -10.09
CA ILE A 403 17.91 -13.32 -11.39
C ILE A 403 17.66 -11.83 -11.64
N ASN A 404 16.76 -11.23 -10.87
CA ASN A 404 16.39 -9.82 -10.94
C ASN A 404 17.13 -8.93 -9.95
N LEU A 405 18.04 -9.48 -9.14
CA LEU A 405 18.84 -8.67 -8.23
C LEU A 405 19.93 -7.92 -9.03
N PRO A 406 20.01 -6.58 -8.91
CA PRO A 406 20.94 -5.78 -9.70
C PRO A 406 22.37 -5.98 -9.21
N ALA A 407 23.34 -5.56 -10.04
CA ALA A 407 24.75 -5.66 -9.67
C ALA A 407 25.10 -4.67 -8.54
N LYS A 408 24.48 -3.49 -8.53
CA LYS A 408 24.63 -2.48 -7.49
C LYS A 408 23.29 -2.21 -6.81
N PHE A 409 23.28 -2.28 -5.49
CA PHE A 409 22.16 -1.91 -4.64
C PHE A 409 22.69 -1.40 -3.30
N GLU A 410 21.86 -0.65 -2.58
CA GLU A 410 22.16 -0.18 -1.23
C GLU A 410 21.49 -1.09 -0.20
N THR A 411 22.20 -1.47 0.85
CA THR A 411 21.68 -2.37 1.88
C THR A 411 20.99 -1.62 3.01
N VAL A 412 19.72 -1.93 3.25
CA VAL A 412 18.98 -1.47 4.44
C VAL A 412 19.19 -2.48 5.57
N LYS A 413 19.81 -2.03 6.65
CA LYS A 413 20.15 -2.88 7.80
C LYS A 413 18.92 -3.40 8.52
N MET A 414 19.02 -4.61 9.07
CA MET A 414 18.01 -5.17 9.95
C MET A 414 17.90 -4.32 11.23
N PRO A 415 16.67 -4.19 11.78
CA PRO A 415 16.52 -3.61 13.10
C PRO A 415 17.18 -4.50 14.15
N VAL A 416 17.63 -3.90 15.25
CA VAL A 416 18.27 -4.62 16.35
C VAL A 416 17.19 -5.29 17.18
N ARG A 417 17.29 -6.62 17.34
CA ARG A 417 16.38 -7.37 18.22
C ARG A 417 16.49 -6.81 19.65
N PRO A 418 15.37 -6.43 20.29
CA PRO A 418 15.39 -6.03 21.70
C PRO A 418 15.98 -7.13 22.56
N ALA A 419 16.79 -6.77 23.56
CA ALA A 419 17.20 -7.70 24.60
C ALA A 419 15.94 -8.32 25.22
N ALA A 420 15.93 -9.64 25.43
CA ALA A 420 14.87 -10.27 26.19
C ALA A 420 14.84 -9.56 27.56
N ALA A 421 13.72 -8.92 27.90
CA ALA A 421 13.54 -8.41 29.24
C ALA A 421 13.57 -9.63 30.18
N GLU A 422 14.71 -9.88 30.81
CA GLU A 422 14.73 -10.61 32.07
C GLU A 422 13.75 -9.89 32.98
N GLY A 423 12.84 -10.65 33.59
CA GLY A 423 11.64 -10.15 34.23
C GLY A 423 11.88 -8.89 35.05
N VAL A 424 11.33 -7.77 34.59
CA VAL A 424 11.06 -6.64 35.47
C VAL A 424 9.88 -7.09 36.31
N ASP A 425 10.16 -7.50 37.54
CA ASP A 425 9.17 -7.71 38.58
C ASP A 425 8.29 -6.46 38.66
N GLU A 426 6.99 -6.64 38.45
CA GLU A 426 5.97 -5.65 38.75
C GLU A 426 5.92 -5.49 40.28
N GLU A 427 6.64 -4.52 40.82
CA GLU A 427 6.27 -3.85 42.07
C GLU A 427 5.94 -2.37 41.78
N ALA A 428 4.75 -1.98 42.27
CA ALA A 428 4.12 -0.66 42.36
C ALA A 428 3.30 -0.13 41.17
#